data_AF-A0A6C0DFE7-F1
#
_entry.id   AF-A0A6C0DFE7-F1
#
_cell.length_a   1.000
_cell.length_b   1.000
_cell.length_c   1.000
_cell.angle_alpha   90.00
_cell.angle_beta   90.00
_cell.angle_gamma   90.00
#
_symmetry.space_group_name_H-M   'P 1'
#
loop_
_entity.id
_entity.type
_entity.pdbx_description
1 polymer ?
#
loop_
_entity_poly.entity_id
_entity_poly.type
_entity_poly.pdbx_seq_one_letter_code
_entity_poly.pdbx_strand_id
1 'polypeptide(L)'
;MSTKQQVKQVNKVFKPVLKELKTTFKIRVQTEKENTKEMKLRAKEERERAKEQRAREKENARNAKAQQLEREKRQRIHDKQTKRFESFNRMVQVGIALHKTHLDGFTTAQFVEKYKQMYGNINAWSGVVNPEDYDGDASIRSLIYEMSPSSAQHWFKYGMKKNSYQVAPWSFVNKKLADLNHEYEWMVTTAGTGRAKSKGTWKFVFHLSRDNWDNELFGPLPEDDTLLKAINQRKIGKQNQKN
;
A
#
# COMPACT_ATOMS: atom_id res chain seq x y z
N MET A 1 -107.07 -22.87 -16.61
CA MET A 1 -106.33 -21.91 -15.77
C MET A 1 -106.14 -20.62 -16.54
N SER A 2 -106.39 -19.45 -15.93
CA SER A 2 -106.26 -18.15 -16.62
C SER A 2 -104.78 -17.80 -16.84
N THR A 3 -104.44 -17.30 -18.02
CA THR A 3 -103.09 -16.81 -18.41
C THR A 3 -102.53 -15.79 -17.40
N LYS A 4 -103.39 -15.03 -16.71
CA LYS A 4 -102.99 -14.10 -15.63
C LYS A 4 -102.47 -14.81 -14.36
N GLN A 5 -102.94 -16.03 -14.06
CA GLN A 5 -102.44 -16.82 -12.92
C GLN A 5 -101.09 -17.48 -13.24
N GLN A 6 -100.90 -17.97 -14.47
CA GLN A 6 -99.61 -18.48 -14.93
C GLN A 6 -98.52 -17.39 -14.95
N VAL A 7 -98.83 -16.18 -15.45
CA VAL A 7 -97.89 -15.05 -15.44
C VAL A 7 -97.54 -14.59 -14.01
N LYS A 8 -98.49 -14.65 -13.06
CA LYS A 8 -98.21 -14.37 -11.63
C LYS A 8 -97.30 -15.43 -11.00
N GLN A 9 -97.50 -16.71 -11.31
CA GLN A 9 -96.69 -17.81 -10.78
C GLN A 9 -95.26 -17.76 -11.35
N VAL A 10 -95.11 -17.51 -12.65
CA VAL A 10 -93.80 -17.34 -13.30
C VAL A 10 -93.08 -16.12 -12.70
N ASN A 11 -93.73 -14.96 -12.54
CA ASN A 11 -93.12 -13.79 -11.90
C ASN A 11 -92.70 -14.03 -10.43
N LYS A 12 -93.43 -14.89 -9.69
CA LYS A 12 -93.12 -15.22 -8.29
C LYS A 12 -91.86 -16.06 -8.15
N VAL A 13 -91.53 -16.86 -9.17
CA VAL A 13 -90.32 -17.69 -9.23
C VAL A 13 -89.16 -16.96 -9.91
N PHE A 14 -89.43 -16.20 -10.99
CA PHE A 14 -88.39 -15.50 -11.74
C PHE A 14 -87.76 -14.32 -10.98
N LYS A 15 -88.54 -13.55 -10.21
CA LYS A 15 -88.01 -12.43 -9.43
C LYS A 15 -86.95 -12.84 -8.38
N PRO A 16 -87.16 -13.89 -7.57
CA PRO A 16 -86.12 -14.38 -6.65
C PRO A 16 -84.87 -14.85 -7.39
N VAL A 17 -85.02 -15.64 -8.47
CA VAL A 17 -83.90 -16.14 -9.28
C VAL A 17 -83.09 -15.00 -9.92
N LEU A 18 -83.77 -13.98 -10.46
CA LEU A 18 -83.11 -12.79 -11.03
C LEU A 18 -82.38 -11.96 -9.94
N LYS A 19 -82.92 -11.94 -8.72
CA LYS A 19 -82.30 -11.26 -7.57
C LYS A 19 -81.07 -12.02 -7.09
N GLU A 20 -81.13 -13.35 -7.02
CA GLU A 20 -79.98 -14.21 -6.71
C GLU A 20 -78.87 -14.05 -7.75
N LEU A 21 -79.20 -14.11 -9.05
CA LEU A 21 -78.25 -13.91 -10.16
C LEU A 21 -77.57 -12.54 -10.10
N LYS A 22 -78.32 -11.46 -9.82
CA LYS A 22 -77.73 -10.12 -9.64
C LYS A 22 -76.81 -10.07 -8.42
N THR A 23 -77.14 -10.79 -7.36
CA THR A 23 -76.35 -10.82 -6.13
C THR A 23 -75.05 -11.61 -6.33
N THR A 24 -75.12 -12.79 -6.96
CA THR A 24 -73.94 -13.59 -7.32
C THR A 24 -73.04 -12.85 -8.31
N PHE A 25 -73.61 -12.19 -9.32
CA PHE A 25 -72.82 -11.39 -10.27
C PHE A 25 -72.10 -10.23 -9.56
N LYS A 26 -72.79 -9.52 -8.66
CA LYS A 26 -72.19 -8.43 -7.89
C LYS A 26 -71.08 -8.91 -6.97
N ILE A 27 -71.26 -10.06 -6.31
CA ILE A 27 -70.22 -10.70 -5.49
C ILE A 27 -69.02 -11.04 -6.37
N ARG A 28 -69.22 -11.70 -7.51
CA ARG A 28 -68.13 -12.12 -8.42
C ARG A 28 -67.29 -10.94 -8.93
N VAL A 29 -67.95 -9.85 -9.33
CA VAL A 29 -67.28 -8.61 -9.74
C VAL A 29 -66.51 -7.96 -8.58
N GLN A 30 -67.03 -8.03 -7.35
CA GLN A 30 -66.34 -7.54 -6.16
C GLN A 30 -65.08 -8.38 -5.86
N THR A 31 -65.20 -9.72 -5.91
CA THR A 31 -64.09 -10.65 -5.68
C THR A 31 -63.00 -10.51 -6.74
N GLU A 32 -63.36 -10.33 -8.01
CA GLU A 32 -62.37 -10.07 -9.07
C GLU A 32 -61.63 -8.75 -8.87
N LYS A 33 -62.33 -7.68 -8.44
CA LYS A 33 -61.70 -6.40 -8.11
C LYS A 33 -60.74 -6.51 -6.93
N GLU A 34 -61.10 -7.27 -5.90
CA GLU A 34 -60.24 -7.54 -4.73
C GLU A 34 -59.01 -8.37 -5.13
N ASN A 35 -59.20 -9.47 -5.86
CA ASN A 35 -58.11 -10.30 -6.38
C ASN A 35 -57.14 -9.50 -7.26
N THR A 36 -57.67 -8.59 -8.10
CA THR A 36 -56.83 -7.73 -8.95
C THR A 36 -56.01 -6.74 -8.14
N LYS A 37 -56.58 -6.17 -7.06
CA LYS A 37 -55.87 -5.28 -6.14
C LYS A 37 -54.78 -6.04 -5.38
N GLU A 38 -55.09 -7.24 -4.90
CA GLU A 38 -54.15 -8.08 -4.17
C GLU A 38 -52.98 -8.53 -5.05
N MET A 39 -53.24 -8.96 -6.29
CA MET A 39 -52.18 -9.27 -7.25
C MET A 39 -51.29 -8.06 -7.54
N LYS A 40 -51.85 -6.86 -7.69
CA LYS A 40 -51.05 -5.63 -7.89
C LYS A 40 -50.18 -5.31 -6.67
N LEU A 41 -50.69 -5.56 -5.45
CA LEU A 41 -49.94 -5.33 -4.22
C LEU A 41 -48.76 -6.31 -4.12
N ARG A 42 -49.02 -7.61 -4.35
CA ARG A 42 -47.98 -8.65 -4.36
C ARG A 42 -46.90 -8.39 -5.41
N ALA A 43 -47.30 -8.01 -6.64
CA ALA A 43 -46.35 -7.65 -7.70
C ALA A 43 -45.51 -6.40 -7.35
N LYS A 44 -46.08 -5.43 -6.62
CA LYS A 44 -45.35 -4.25 -6.14
C LYS A 44 -44.35 -4.62 -5.05
N GLU A 45 -44.75 -5.45 -4.08
CA GLU A 45 -43.85 -5.94 -3.02
C GLU A 45 -42.69 -6.78 -3.58
N GLU A 46 -42.97 -7.67 -4.52
CA GLU A 46 -41.94 -8.50 -5.16
C GLU A 46 -40.94 -7.64 -5.94
N ARG A 47 -41.43 -6.59 -6.62
CA ARG A 47 -40.56 -5.61 -7.30
C ARG A 47 -39.69 -4.82 -6.33
N GLU A 48 -40.22 -4.43 -5.16
CA GLU A 48 -39.43 -3.74 -4.13
C GLU A 48 -38.38 -4.68 -3.50
N ARG A 49 -38.73 -5.94 -3.18
CA ARG A 49 -37.77 -6.95 -2.72
C ARG A 49 -36.65 -7.18 -3.73
N ALA A 50 -36.98 -7.29 -5.02
CA ALA A 50 -36.00 -7.45 -6.08
C ALA A 50 -35.06 -6.23 -6.21
N LYS A 51 -35.57 -5.00 -6.02
CA LYS A 51 -34.73 -3.80 -5.99
C LYS A 51 -33.79 -3.78 -4.78
N GLU A 52 -34.30 -4.11 -3.59
CA GLU A 52 -33.51 -4.16 -2.36
C GLU A 52 -32.41 -5.22 -2.45
N GLN A 53 -32.73 -6.41 -2.97
CA GLN A 53 -31.76 -7.48 -3.18
C GLN A 53 -30.66 -7.06 -4.17
N ARG A 54 -31.02 -6.43 -5.30
CA ARG A 54 -30.04 -5.87 -6.24
C ARG A 54 -29.18 -4.77 -5.63
N ALA A 55 -29.73 -3.96 -4.73
CA ALA A 55 -28.96 -2.93 -4.04
C ALA A 55 -27.93 -3.55 -3.09
N ARG A 56 -28.35 -4.56 -2.30
CA ARG A 56 -27.47 -5.33 -1.41
C ARG A 56 -26.38 -6.08 -2.17
N GLU A 57 -26.71 -6.71 -3.29
CA GLU A 57 -25.71 -7.38 -4.15
C GLU A 57 -24.68 -6.40 -4.70
N LYS A 58 -25.12 -5.21 -5.16
CA LYS A 58 -24.20 -4.16 -5.62
C LYS A 58 -23.30 -3.64 -4.50
N GLU A 59 -23.84 -3.47 -3.29
CA GLU A 59 -23.07 -3.05 -2.12
C GLU A 59 -22.05 -4.13 -1.71
N ASN A 60 -22.47 -5.39 -1.65
CA ASN A 60 -21.60 -6.52 -1.37
C ASN A 60 -20.47 -6.64 -2.42
N ALA A 61 -20.78 -6.45 -3.70
CA ALA A 61 -19.77 -6.45 -4.76
C ALA A 61 -18.77 -5.29 -4.63
N ARG A 62 -19.24 -4.09 -4.24
CA ARG A 62 -18.36 -2.94 -3.96
C ARG A 62 -17.45 -3.21 -2.76
N ASN A 63 -18.00 -3.77 -1.68
CA ASN A 63 -17.25 -4.11 -0.47
C ASN A 63 -16.21 -5.21 -0.75
N ALA A 64 -16.58 -6.25 -1.52
CA ALA A 64 -15.65 -7.29 -1.94
C ALA A 64 -14.49 -6.72 -2.78
N LYS A 65 -14.78 -5.82 -3.73
CA LYS A 65 -13.75 -5.16 -4.55
C LYS A 65 -12.85 -4.27 -3.70
N ALA A 66 -13.40 -3.52 -2.75
CA ALA A 66 -12.62 -2.70 -1.82
C ALA A 66 -11.69 -3.56 -0.95
N GLN A 67 -12.19 -4.66 -0.40
CA GLN A 67 -11.40 -5.60 0.39
C GLN A 67 -10.29 -6.27 -0.43
N GLN A 68 -10.57 -6.64 -1.69
CA GLN A 68 -9.53 -7.18 -2.57
C GLN A 68 -8.42 -6.15 -2.83
N LEU A 69 -8.78 -4.90 -3.13
CA LEU A 69 -7.82 -3.82 -3.31
C LEU A 69 -6.99 -3.56 -2.04
N GLU A 70 -7.60 -3.65 -0.85
CA GLU A 70 -6.86 -3.55 0.41
C GLU A 70 -5.89 -4.72 0.61
N ARG A 71 -6.32 -5.95 0.31
CA ARG A 71 -5.45 -7.14 0.39
C ARG A 71 -4.27 -7.02 -0.55
N GLU A 72 -4.50 -6.63 -1.80
CA GLU A 72 -3.43 -6.39 -2.78
C GLU A 72 -2.48 -5.28 -2.33
N LYS A 73 -2.99 -4.19 -1.75
CA LYS A 73 -2.15 -3.13 -1.16
C LYS A 73 -1.30 -3.66 -0.02
N ARG A 74 -1.87 -4.44 0.91
CA ARG A 74 -1.15 -5.04 2.04
C ARG A 74 -0.07 -6.01 1.54
N GLN A 75 -0.40 -6.87 0.58
CA GLN A 75 0.56 -7.80 -0.03
C GLN A 75 1.72 -7.04 -0.69
N ARG A 76 1.42 -6.00 -1.48
CA ARG A 76 2.47 -5.16 -2.11
C ARG A 76 3.38 -4.48 -1.09
N ILE A 77 2.84 -4.07 0.07
CA ILE A 77 3.65 -3.49 1.15
C ILE A 77 4.53 -4.56 1.78
N HIS A 78 3.96 -5.73 2.07
CA HIS A 78 4.69 -6.88 2.61
C HIS A 78 5.84 -7.30 1.69
N ASP A 79 5.57 -7.52 0.40
CA ASP A 79 6.59 -7.92 -0.59
C ASP A 79 7.72 -6.89 -0.70
N LYS A 80 7.39 -5.59 -0.62
CA LYS A 80 8.39 -4.51 -0.60
C LYS A 80 9.27 -4.56 0.65
N GLN A 81 8.69 -4.86 1.82
CA GLN A 81 9.43 -4.99 3.07
C GLN A 81 10.35 -6.23 3.04
N THR A 82 9.84 -7.37 2.56
CA THR A 82 10.61 -8.61 2.42
C THR A 82 11.82 -8.42 1.50
N LYS A 83 11.61 -7.91 0.28
CA LYS A 83 12.70 -7.65 -0.69
C LYS A 83 13.77 -6.71 -0.12
N ARG A 84 13.33 -5.72 0.65
CA ARG A 84 14.22 -4.76 1.28
C ARG A 84 15.05 -5.40 2.41
N PHE A 85 14.44 -6.24 3.23
CA PHE A 85 15.13 -7.00 4.27
C PHE A 85 16.18 -7.94 3.66
N GLU A 86 15.82 -8.67 2.61
CA GLU A 86 16.77 -9.52 1.87
C GLU A 86 17.93 -8.71 1.28
N SER A 87 17.65 -7.54 0.71
CA SER A 87 18.68 -6.63 0.19
C SER A 87 19.67 -6.22 1.28
N PHE A 88 19.18 -5.84 2.44
CA PHE A 88 20.04 -5.48 3.58
C PHE A 88 20.81 -6.67 4.12
N ASN A 89 20.22 -7.86 4.19
CA ASN A 89 20.93 -9.07 4.57
C ASN A 89 22.09 -9.37 3.63
N ARG A 90 21.90 -9.24 2.31
CA ARG A 90 23.01 -9.40 1.35
C ARG A 90 24.14 -8.42 1.64
N MET A 91 23.82 -7.15 1.90
CA MET A 91 24.83 -6.14 2.23
C MET A 91 25.57 -6.50 3.53
N VAL A 92 24.85 -6.90 4.58
CA VAL A 92 25.44 -7.35 5.85
C VAL A 92 26.41 -8.52 5.64
N GLN A 93 26.02 -9.54 4.87
CA GLN A 93 26.88 -10.68 4.60
C GLN A 93 28.18 -10.30 3.86
N VAL A 94 28.09 -9.36 2.92
CA VAL A 94 29.29 -8.80 2.26
C VAL A 94 30.16 -8.03 3.26
N GLY A 95 29.54 -7.22 4.12
CA GLY A 95 30.23 -6.52 5.19
C GLY A 95 30.97 -7.46 6.15
N ILE A 96 30.33 -8.54 6.57
CA ILE A 96 30.93 -9.60 7.40
C ILE A 96 32.11 -10.25 6.66
N ALA A 97 31.95 -10.58 5.38
CA ALA A 97 33.01 -11.21 4.59
C ALA A 97 34.24 -10.29 4.43
N LEU A 98 34.02 -8.99 4.21
CA LEU A 98 35.09 -8.00 4.12
C LEU A 98 35.73 -7.74 5.47
N HIS A 99 34.95 -7.70 6.56
CA HIS A 99 35.50 -7.48 7.90
C HIS A 99 36.54 -8.56 8.28
N LYS A 100 36.36 -9.81 7.83
CA LYS A 100 37.32 -10.90 8.05
C LYS A 100 38.67 -10.70 7.34
N THR A 101 38.71 -9.89 6.29
CA THR A 101 39.89 -9.70 5.42
C THR A 101 40.45 -8.28 5.45
N HIS A 102 39.65 -7.31 5.90
CA HIS A 102 39.94 -5.89 5.92
C HIS A 102 39.51 -5.28 7.27
N LEU A 103 40.24 -5.61 8.34
CA LEU A 103 39.94 -5.15 9.71
C LEU A 103 39.96 -3.62 9.83
N ASP A 104 40.86 -2.95 9.10
CA ASP A 104 40.98 -1.48 9.06
C ASP A 104 39.96 -0.80 8.14
N GLY A 105 39.09 -1.59 7.52
CA GLY A 105 38.06 -1.15 6.61
C GLY A 105 38.39 -1.37 5.14
N PHE A 106 37.39 -1.14 4.30
CA PHE A 106 37.40 -1.44 2.87
C PHE A 106 36.98 -0.22 2.06
N THR A 107 37.35 -0.21 0.79
CA THR A 107 36.88 0.77 -0.19
C THR A 107 35.52 0.36 -0.75
N THR A 108 34.80 1.33 -1.30
CA THR A 108 33.54 1.06 -2.00
C THR A 108 33.71 0.09 -3.18
N ALA A 109 34.86 0.16 -3.88
CA ALA A 109 35.16 -0.74 -4.99
C ALA A 109 35.32 -2.19 -4.51
N GLN A 110 36.09 -2.42 -3.43
CA GLN A 110 36.22 -3.74 -2.81
C GLN A 110 34.87 -4.28 -2.35
N PHE A 111 33.99 -3.42 -1.83
CA PHE A 111 32.65 -3.84 -1.46
C PHE A 111 31.83 -4.30 -2.66
N VAL A 112 31.81 -3.52 -3.73
CA VAL A 112 31.09 -3.84 -4.97
C VAL A 112 31.62 -5.15 -5.57
N GLU A 113 32.94 -5.29 -5.64
CA GLU A 113 33.58 -6.50 -6.14
C GLU A 113 33.17 -7.71 -5.30
N LYS A 114 33.26 -7.61 -3.96
CA LYS A 114 32.87 -8.71 -3.07
C LYS A 114 31.39 -9.05 -3.17
N TYR A 115 30.53 -8.06 -3.35
CA TYR A 115 29.10 -8.26 -3.60
C TYR A 115 28.88 -9.07 -4.87
N LYS A 116 29.50 -8.68 -5.99
CA LYS A 116 29.40 -9.39 -7.27
C LYS A 116 30.00 -10.80 -7.19
N GLN A 117 31.08 -10.99 -6.46
CA GLN A 117 31.65 -12.34 -6.22
C GLN A 117 30.67 -13.25 -5.47
N MET A 118 29.91 -12.71 -4.50
CA MET A 118 29.00 -13.52 -3.69
C MET A 118 27.64 -13.76 -4.35
N TYR A 119 27.16 -12.80 -5.15
CA TYR A 119 25.77 -12.82 -5.65
C TYR A 119 25.64 -12.67 -7.17
N GLY A 120 26.73 -12.51 -7.91
CA GLY A 120 26.72 -12.24 -9.35
C GLY A 120 26.25 -10.82 -9.69
N ASN A 121 25.91 -10.60 -10.96
CA ASN A 121 25.38 -9.32 -11.44
C ASN A 121 23.88 -9.19 -11.14
N ILE A 122 23.50 -9.13 -9.86
CA ILE A 122 22.12 -8.87 -9.44
C ILE A 122 21.92 -7.41 -9.03
N ASN A 123 20.74 -6.88 -9.28
CA ASN A 123 20.34 -5.59 -8.76
C ASN A 123 20.26 -5.65 -7.24
N ALA A 124 20.96 -4.73 -6.57
CA ALA A 124 21.11 -4.82 -5.14
C ALA A 124 19.79 -4.61 -4.37
N TRP A 125 18.84 -3.85 -4.95
CA TRP A 125 17.53 -3.53 -4.36
C TRP A 125 16.44 -4.55 -4.65
N SER A 126 16.41 -5.09 -5.87
CA SER A 126 15.33 -6.00 -6.30
C SER A 126 15.72 -7.47 -6.21
N GLY A 127 17.02 -7.79 -6.17
CA GLY A 127 17.53 -9.15 -6.24
C GLY A 127 17.41 -9.80 -7.62
N VAL A 128 16.92 -9.06 -8.62
CA VAL A 128 16.77 -9.56 -10.00
C VAL A 128 18.11 -9.49 -10.73
N VAL A 129 18.43 -10.50 -11.53
CA VAL A 129 19.62 -10.51 -12.38
C VAL A 129 19.56 -9.34 -13.35
N ASN A 130 20.61 -8.53 -13.35
CA ASN A 130 20.74 -7.44 -14.30
C ASN A 130 21.09 -8.00 -15.70
N PRO A 131 20.69 -7.31 -16.78
CA PRO A 131 21.28 -7.53 -18.09
C PRO A 131 22.82 -7.48 -18.04
N GLU A 132 23.49 -8.21 -18.94
CA GLU A 132 24.96 -8.32 -18.96
C GLU A 132 25.66 -6.95 -19.13
N ASP A 133 25.03 -6.02 -19.82
CA ASP A 133 25.55 -4.67 -20.11
C ASP A 133 25.23 -3.63 -19.03
N TYR A 134 24.44 -3.99 -18.02
CA TYR A 134 24.03 -3.04 -16.98
C TYR A 134 25.03 -2.98 -15.83
N ASP A 135 25.59 -1.79 -15.59
CA ASP A 135 26.43 -1.49 -14.43
C ASP A 135 25.59 -1.32 -13.16
N GLY A 136 25.44 -2.41 -12.41
CA GLY A 136 24.76 -2.45 -11.12
C GLY A 136 25.51 -1.75 -9.97
N ASP A 137 26.72 -1.23 -10.18
CA ASP A 137 27.58 -0.76 -9.08
C ASP A 137 26.95 0.40 -8.31
N ALA A 138 26.34 1.34 -9.04
CA ALA A 138 25.65 2.47 -8.41
C ALA A 138 24.56 2.02 -7.43
N SER A 139 23.86 0.92 -7.76
CA SER A 139 22.81 0.35 -6.92
C SER A 139 23.38 -0.23 -5.62
N ILE A 140 24.50 -0.95 -5.71
CA ILE A 140 25.22 -1.54 -4.56
C ILE A 140 25.76 -0.42 -3.68
N ARG A 141 26.45 0.57 -4.26
CA ARG A 141 26.97 1.73 -3.53
C ARG A 141 25.87 2.45 -2.78
N SER A 142 24.73 2.72 -3.43
CA SER A 142 23.61 3.42 -2.84
C SER A 142 23.08 2.74 -1.57
N LEU A 143 23.06 1.40 -1.53
CA LEU A 143 22.64 0.65 -0.34
C LEU A 143 23.61 0.82 0.84
N ILE A 144 24.92 0.85 0.60
CA ILE A 144 25.91 1.09 1.67
C ILE A 144 25.62 2.42 2.36
N TYR A 145 25.43 3.49 1.58
CA TYR A 145 25.09 4.81 2.10
C TYR A 145 23.75 4.80 2.86
N GLU A 146 22.79 4.01 2.40
CA GLU A 146 21.48 3.93 3.06
C GLU A 146 21.51 3.19 4.41
N MET A 147 22.43 2.23 4.55
CA MET A 147 22.65 1.46 5.78
C MET A 147 23.74 2.09 6.67
N SER A 148 24.16 3.31 6.35
CA SER A 148 25.22 4.02 7.05
C SER A 148 24.71 5.30 7.71
N PRO A 149 24.66 5.36 9.05
CA PRO A 149 24.38 6.61 9.76
C PRO A 149 25.45 7.68 9.55
N SER A 150 26.64 7.35 9.06
CA SER A 150 27.63 8.34 8.61
C SER A 150 27.20 9.09 7.34
N SER A 151 26.15 8.63 6.64
CA SER A 151 25.66 9.25 5.41
C SER A 151 24.42 10.09 5.64
N ALA A 152 24.40 11.31 5.08
CA ALA A 152 23.19 12.11 5.04
C ALA A 152 22.01 11.40 4.32
N GLN A 153 22.27 10.50 3.35
CA GLN A 153 21.19 9.72 2.69
C GLN A 153 20.39 8.89 3.69
N HIS A 154 21.05 8.31 4.70
CA HIS A 154 20.39 7.55 5.75
C HIS A 154 19.40 8.43 6.52
N TRP A 155 19.86 9.58 7.01
CA TRP A 155 19.05 10.47 7.83
C TRP A 155 17.91 11.13 7.05
N PHE A 156 18.12 11.52 5.80
CA PHE A 156 17.03 12.06 4.98
C PHE A 156 15.95 11.03 4.65
N LYS A 157 16.28 9.72 4.65
CA LYS A 157 15.31 8.66 4.40
C LYS A 157 14.65 8.13 5.68
N TYR A 158 15.38 8.09 6.80
CA TYR A 158 14.94 7.45 8.06
C TYR A 158 14.86 8.38 9.26
N GLY A 159 15.71 9.40 9.36
CA GLY A 159 15.81 10.29 10.52
C GLY A 159 14.52 11.03 10.86
N MET A 160 13.62 11.21 9.90
CA MET A 160 12.30 11.81 10.13
C MET A 160 11.16 10.84 10.43
N LYS A 161 11.36 9.52 10.29
CA LYS A 161 10.30 8.57 10.62
C LYS A 161 10.24 8.41 12.15
N LYS A 162 9.63 9.40 12.82
CA LYS A 162 9.38 9.48 14.27
C LYS A 162 8.57 8.30 14.85
N ASN A 163 8.20 7.30 14.06
CA ASN A 163 7.45 6.14 14.53
C ASN A 163 8.29 4.87 14.33
N SER A 164 8.99 4.48 15.40
CA SER A 164 9.42 3.13 15.85
C SER A 164 9.98 2.07 14.88
N TYR A 165 10.05 2.31 13.57
CA TYR A 165 10.66 1.39 12.62
C TYR A 165 11.74 2.12 11.86
N GLN A 166 12.93 2.17 12.46
CA GLN A 166 14.15 2.35 11.71
C GLN A 166 14.21 1.22 10.68
N VAL A 167 13.82 1.53 9.43
CA VAL A 167 13.63 0.46 8.43
C VAL A 167 14.98 -0.06 7.90
N ALA A 168 16.11 0.66 8.11
CA ALA A 168 17.44 0.21 7.71
C ALA A 168 18.38 0.04 8.92
N PRO A 169 19.02 -1.12 9.09
CA PRO A 169 19.98 -1.33 10.17
C PRO A 169 21.21 -0.42 9.98
N TRP A 170 21.84 -0.04 11.09
CA TRP A 170 23.16 0.61 11.06
C TRP A 170 24.20 -0.49 11.01
N SER A 171 24.92 -0.57 9.90
CA SER A 171 25.91 -1.63 9.71
C SER A 171 27.21 -1.13 9.09
N PHE A 172 27.19 0.05 8.49
CA PHE A 172 28.36 0.61 7.82
C PHE A 172 28.68 1.99 8.36
N VAL A 173 29.95 2.23 8.64
CA VAL A 173 30.46 3.53 9.12
C VAL A 173 31.57 4.02 8.22
N ASN A 174 31.64 5.34 8.07
CA ASN A 174 32.72 6.02 7.39
C ASN A 174 32.97 7.35 8.10
N LYS A 175 33.95 7.37 9.01
CA LYS A 175 34.22 8.54 9.87
C LYS A 175 34.47 9.80 9.04
N LYS A 176 35.31 9.73 8.00
CA LYS A 176 35.59 10.89 7.15
C LYS A 176 34.34 11.42 6.46
N LEU A 177 33.40 10.55 6.10
CA LEU A 177 32.12 10.97 5.53
C LEU A 177 31.22 11.62 6.59
N ALA A 178 31.18 11.10 7.81
CA ALA A 178 30.42 11.70 8.91
C ALA A 178 30.97 13.09 9.28
N ASP A 179 32.29 13.21 9.44
CA ASP A 179 32.98 14.49 9.71
C ASP A 179 32.66 15.51 8.60
N LEU A 180 32.76 15.10 7.33
CA LEU A 180 32.46 15.96 6.18
C LEU A 180 30.97 16.37 6.15
N ASN A 181 30.06 15.44 6.45
CA ASN A 181 28.63 15.79 6.51
C ASN A 181 28.36 16.75 7.65
N HIS A 182 29.01 16.60 8.80
CA HIS A 182 28.88 17.52 9.93
C HIS A 182 29.45 18.92 9.62
N GLU A 183 30.61 19.01 8.96
CA GLU A 183 31.17 20.28 8.47
C GLU A 183 30.15 21.04 7.59
N TYR A 184 29.37 20.31 6.78
CA TYR A 184 28.31 20.88 5.95
C TYR A 184 26.92 20.85 6.59
N GLU A 185 26.84 20.76 7.92
CA GLU A 185 25.58 20.77 8.69
C GLU A 185 24.55 19.76 8.18
N TRP A 186 25.03 18.62 7.69
CA TRP A 186 24.26 17.52 7.10
C TRP A 186 23.37 17.93 5.92
N MET A 187 23.63 19.08 5.29
CA MET A 187 22.92 19.51 4.11
C MET A 187 23.27 18.62 2.90
N VAL A 188 22.29 18.35 2.03
CA VAL A 188 22.58 17.67 0.74
C VAL A 188 23.39 18.63 -0.11
N THR A 189 24.68 18.38 -0.19
CA THR A 189 25.57 19.21 -0.98
C THR A 189 25.39 18.90 -2.48
N THR A 190 25.52 19.92 -3.31
CA THR A 190 25.38 19.88 -4.78
C THR A 190 26.44 18.97 -5.44
N ALA A 191 26.36 18.78 -6.76
CA ALA A 191 27.38 18.06 -7.51
C ALA A 191 28.78 18.66 -7.24
N GLY A 192 29.65 17.91 -6.55
CA GLY A 192 31.01 18.32 -6.22
C GLY A 192 31.41 18.22 -4.74
N THR A 193 30.47 17.91 -3.84
CA THR A 193 30.70 17.89 -2.38
C THR A 193 30.12 16.62 -1.73
N GLY A 194 30.68 16.22 -0.58
CA GLY A 194 30.31 15.00 0.14
C GLY A 194 30.83 13.69 -0.49
N ARG A 195 30.12 13.16 -1.49
CA ARG A 195 30.37 11.81 -2.04
C ARG A 195 31.63 11.66 -2.88
N ALA A 196 31.97 12.70 -3.66
CA ALA A 196 33.14 12.66 -4.54
C ALA A 196 34.46 12.92 -3.79
N LYS A 197 34.40 13.56 -2.60
CA LYS A 197 35.57 13.92 -1.79
C LYS A 197 35.81 12.97 -0.61
N SER A 198 34.84 12.16 -0.19
CA SER A 198 35.02 11.24 0.94
C SER A 198 35.91 10.04 0.55
N LYS A 199 37.23 10.20 0.65
CA LYS A 199 38.23 9.13 0.51
C LYS A 199 38.35 8.25 1.78
N GLY A 200 37.32 8.22 2.63
CA GLY A 200 37.34 7.44 3.88
C GLY A 200 37.13 5.95 3.60
N THR A 201 37.78 5.11 4.41
CA THR A 201 37.50 3.68 4.43
C THR A 201 36.15 3.43 5.10
N TRP A 202 35.44 2.43 4.59
CA TRP A 202 34.22 1.93 5.18
C TRP A 202 34.55 0.82 6.16
N LYS A 203 33.87 0.80 7.31
CA LYS A 203 33.93 -0.32 8.24
C LYS A 203 32.55 -0.92 8.42
N PHE A 204 32.52 -2.24 8.51
CA PHE A 204 31.32 -2.95 8.96
C PHE A 204 31.37 -3.07 10.48
N VAL A 205 30.27 -2.75 11.14
CA VAL A 205 30.15 -2.80 12.61
C VAL A 205 28.89 -3.55 12.98
N PHE A 206 29.04 -4.53 13.87
CA PHE A 206 27.92 -5.32 14.37
C PHE A 206 27.11 -4.53 15.40
N HIS A 207 25.79 -4.69 15.37
CA HIS A 207 24.87 -4.19 16.41
C HIS A 207 24.99 -2.69 16.73
N LEU A 208 25.25 -1.86 15.71
CA LEU A 208 25.36 -0.41 15.89
C LEU A 208 23.96 0.23 16.06
N SER A 209 23.87 1.20 16.95
CA SER A 209 22.66 1.98 17.25
C SER A 209 23.05 3.40 17.70
N ARG A 210 22.05 4.26 17.96
CA ARG A 210 22.30 5.60 18.49
C ARG A 210 22.87 5.55 19.91
N ASP A 211 22.47 4.54 20.69
CA ASP A 211 22.83 4.41 22.11
C ASP A 211 24.29 3.99 22.34
N ASN A 212 24.87 3.26 21.38
CA ASN A 212 26.26 2.82 21.43
C ASN A 212 27.15 3.53 20.39
N TRP A 213 26.68 4.67 19.88
CA TRP A 213 27.42 5.43 18.89
C TRP A 213 28.61 6.16 19.53
N ASP A 214 29.79 5.98 18.95
CA ASP A 214 31.02 6.65 19.35
C ASP A 214 31.43 7.68 18.27
N ASN A 215 31.39 8.96 18.65
CA ASN A 215 31.75 10.06 17.75
C ASN A 215 33.25 10.09 17.41
N GLU A 216 34.12 9.64 18.30
CA GLU A 216 35.57 9.61 18.06
C GLU A 216 35.90 8.52 17.02
N LEU A 217 35.23 7.37 17.11
CA LEU A 217 35.47 6.25 16.20
C LEU A 217 34.74 6.37 14.86
N PHE A 218 33.49 6.86 14.87
CA PHE A 218 32.59 6.79 13.71
C PHE A 218 32.22 8.15 13.12
N GLY A 219 32.67 9.23 13.77
CA GLY A 219 32.33 10.61 13.44
C GLY A 219 30.98 11.03 14.05
N PRO A 220 30.67 12.32 14.01
CA PRO A 220 29.44 12.86 14.62
C PRO A 220 28.18 12.32 13.95
N LEU A 221 27.05 12.36 14.68
CA LEU A 221 25.69 12.22 14.14
C LEU A 221 25.00 13.58 14.08
N PRO A 222 23.97 13.75 13.24
CA PRO A 222 23.22 14.99 13.20
C PRO A 222 22.30 15.13 14.42
N GLU A 223 22.20 16.35 14.93
CA GLU A 223 21.15 16.75 15.87
C GLU A 223 19.82 16.92 15.15
N ASP A 224 18.72 16.74 15.88
CA ASP A 224 17.36 16.83 15.34
C ASP A 224 17.09 18.21 14.70
N ASP A 225 17.56 19.29 15.32
CA ASP A 225 17.43 20.65 14.80
C ASP A 225 18.22 20.87 13.51
N THR A 226 19.39 20.24 13.40
CA THR A 226 20.22 20.28 12.18
C THR A 226 19.50 19.59 11.03
N LEU A 227 18.90 18.42 11.28
CA LEU A 227 18.08 17.72 10.29
C LEU A 227 16.86 18.54 9.86
N LEU A 228 16.16 19.18 10.81
CA LEU A 228 15.01 20.03 10.50
C LEU A 228 15.39 21.22 9.59
N LYS A 229 16.51 21.89 9.89
CA LYS A 229 17.03 23.00 9.06
C LYS A 229 17.42 22.54 7.65
N ALA A 230 18.19 21.45 7.55
CA ALA A 230 18.66 20.92 6.27
C ALA A 230 17.51 20.54 5.31
N ILE A 231 16.36 20.13 5.86
CA ILE A 231 15.17 19.78 5.08
C ILE A 231 14.44 21.01 4.57
N ASN A 232 14.23 22.01 5.44
CA ASN A 232 13.53 23.24 5.06
C ASN A 232 14.29 24.03 3.99
N GLN A 233 15.63 23.96 4.00
CA GLN A 233 16.49 24.62 3.02
C GLN A 233 16.73 23.77 1.76
N ARG A 234 16.16 22.56 1.70
CA ARG A 234 16.34 21.67 0.56
C ARG A 234 15.67 22.27 -0.67
N LYS A 235 16.48 22.76 -1.62
CA LYS A 235 16.09 22.84 -3.03
C LYS A 235 16.03 21.41 -3.56
N ILE A 236 14.98 20.66 -3.20
CA ILE A 236 14.60 19.46 -3.95
C ILE A 236 14.47 19.97 -5.38
N GLY A 237 15.15 19.33 -6.33
CA GLY A 237 14.92 19.61 -7.75
C GLY A 237 13.42 19.53 -7.96
N LYS A 238 12.75 20.68 -8.03
CA LYS A 238 11.37 20.76 -8.45
C LYS A 238 11.43 20.18 -9.85
N GLN A 239 11.05 18.91 -9.98
CA GLN A 239 10.52 18.44 -11.23
C GLN A 239 9.39 19.43 -11.50
N ASN A 240 9.62 20.33 -12.45
CA ASN A 240 8.58 21.22 -12.94
C ASN A 240 7.44 20.30 -13.36
N GLN A 241 6.46 20.11 -12.47
CA GLN A 241 5.12 19.75 -12.87
C GLN A 241 4.66 20.98 -13.65
N LYS A 242 4.91 20.95 -14.96
CA LYS A 242 4.22 21.82 -15.90
C LYS A 242 2.74 21.52 -15.70
N ASN A 243 2.04 22.47 -15.08
CA ASN A 243 0.60 22.63 -15.27
C ASN A 243 0.37 23.14 -16.70
#